data_AF-A0A9E5NEN1-F1
#
_entry.id   AF-A0A9E5NEN1-F1
#
_cell.length_a   1.000
_cell.length_b   1.000
_cell.length_c   1.000
_cell.angle_alpha   90.00
_cell.angle_beta   90.00
_cell.angle_gamma   90.00
#
_symmetry.space_group_name_H-M   'P 1'
#
loop_
_entity.id
_entity.type
_entity.pdbx_description
1 polymer ?
#
loop_
_entity_poly.entity_id
_entity_poly.type
_entity_poly.pdbx_seq_one_letter_code
_entity_poly.pdbx_strand_id
1 'polypeptide(L)' 'MRLWVRDTGSGIDPEDLPHIFERFYYRGRKNHGEDVGLGLAVVQSVVEGHGGTY' A
#
# COMPACT_ATOMS: atom_id res chain seq x y z
N MET A 1 9.62 -11.09 14.93
CA MET A 1 9.79 -11.65 13.56
C MET A 1 9.72 -10.49 12.57
N ARG A 2 10.46 -10.53 11.46
CA ARG A 2 10.39 -9.49 10.41
C ARG A 2 10.23 -10.15 9.05
N LEU A 3 9.26 -9.68 8.28
CA LEU A 3 9.04 -10.05 6.88
C LEU A 3 9.21 -8.81 6.00
N TRP A 4 9.73 -8.98 4.79
CA TRP A 4 9.88 -7.91 3.82
C TRP A 4 9.72 -8.47 2.41
N VAL A 5 9.28 -7.60 1.50
CA VAL A 5 9.10 -7.89 0.08
C VAL A 5 9.86 -6.82 -0.70
N ARG A 6 10.47 -7.22 -1.81
CA ARG A 6 11.14 -6.32 -2.75
C ARG A 6 10.73 -6.70 -4.16
N ASP A 7 10.35 -5.70 -4.94
CA ASP A 7 10.12 -5.81 -6.38
C ASP A 7 11.19 -5.06 -7.17
N THR A 8 11.11 -5.15 -8.50
CA THR A 8 11.98 -4.46 -9.47
C THR A 8 11.21 -3.45 -10.32
N GLY A 9 10.05 -2.99 -9.84
CA GLY A 9 9.20 -2.01 -10.51
C GLY A 9 9.73 -0.58 -10.38
N SER A 10 8.91 0.39 -10.79
CA SER A 10 9.24 1.82 -10.76
C SER A 10 9.27 2.43 -9.35
N GLY A 11 8.95 1.67 -8.30
CA GLY A 11 8.84 2.16 -6.93
C GLY A 11 7.65 3.10 -6.73
N ILE A 12 7.64 3.76 -5.57
CA ILE A 12 6.58 4.66 -5.10
C ILE A 12 7.14 6.09 -5.08
N ASP A 13 6.38 7.10 -5.55
CA ASP A 13 6.85 8.48 -5.45
C ASP A 13 6.91 8.92 -3.99
N PRO A 14 7.88 9.76 -3.60
CA PRO A 14 7.97 10.26 -2.23
C PRO A 14 6.71 10.98 -1.74
N GLU A 15 5.96 11.61 -2.65
CA GLU A 15 4.70 12.28 -2.35
C GLU A 15 3.55 11.33 -2.03
N ASP A 16 3.62 10.09 -2.53
CA ASP A 16 2.59 9.07 -2.31
C ASP A 16 2.83 8.26 -1.02
N LEU A 17 4.10 8.16 -0.57
CA LEU A 17 4.50 7.37 0.61
C LEU A 17 3.63 7.58 1.86
N PRO A 18 3.19 8.81 2.22
CA PRO A 18 2.34 9.02 3.38
C PRO A 18 0.92 8.43 3.23
N HIS A 19 0.48 8.21 1.99
CA HIS A 19 -0.90 7.90 1.65
C HIS A 19 -1.11 6.47 1.15
N ILE A 20 -0.06 5.69 0.90
CA ILE A 20 -0.17 4.34 0.32
C ILE A 20 -0.98 3.34 1.17
N PHE A 21 -1.18 3.61 2.46
CA PHE A 21 -2.02 2.81 3.35
C PHE A 21 -3.46 3.31 3.47
N GLU A 22 -3.77 4.48 2.91
CA GLU A 22 -5.13 5.00 2.88
C GLU A 22 -5.99 4.16 1.94
N ARG A 23 -7.22 3.86 2.38
CA ARG A 23 -8.19 3.17 1.54
C ARG A 23 -8.57 4.06 0.37
N PHE A 24 -8.70 3.47 -0.81
CA PHE A 24 -9.08 4.19 -2.03
C PHE A 24 -8.02 5.16 -2.55
N TYR A 25 -6.79 5.08 -2.04
CA TYR A 25 -5.66 5.84 -2.54
C TYR A 25 -5.01 5.16 -3.75
N TYR A 26 -4.74 5.95 -4.79
CA TYR A 26 -4.08 5.49 -6.02
C TYR A 26 -3.17 6.59 -6.58
N ARG A 27 -2.02 6.17 -7.12
CA ARG A 27 -1.05 7.06 -7.75
C ARG A 27 -1.56 7.51 -9.12
N GLY A 28 -1.79 8.81 -9.26
CA GLY A 28 -2.11 9.46 -10.55
C GLY A 28 -3.60 9.51 -10.91
N ARG A 29 -4.03 10.61 -11.54
CA ARG A 29 -5.43 10.88 -11.91
C ARG A 29 -6.04 9.98 -13.00
N LYS A 30 -5.34 8.96 -13.50
CA LYS A 30 -5.77 8.23 -14.71
C LYS A 30 -5.22 6.81 -14.77
N ASN A 31 -6.06 5.80 -14.55
CA ASN A 31 -6.63 4.94 -15.60
C ASN A 31 -6.95 3.52 -15.12
N HIS A 32 -8.05 3.00 -15.66
CA HIS A 32 -8.57 1.63 -15.61
C HIS A 32 -9.07 1.17 -14.25
N GLY A 33 -10.41 1.18 -14.08
CA GLY A 33 -11.14 0.79 -12.88
C GLY A 33 -11.04 -0.70 -12.51
N GLU A 34 -9.82 -1.23 -12.40
CA GLU A 34 -9.55 -2.59 -11.95
C GLU A 34 -8.96 -2.63 -10.54
N ASP A 35 -8.26 -1.58 -10.09
CA ASP A 35 -7.71 -1.53 -8.73
C ASP A 35 -8.30 -0.38 -7.91
N VAL A 36 -8.84 -0.74 -6.75
CA VAL A 36 -9.57 0.17 -5.84
C VAL A 36 -8.64 0.73 -4.76
N GLY A 37 -7.35 0.39 -4.77
CA GLY A 37 -6.41 0.91 -3.77
C GLY A 37 -6.72 0.39 -2.36
N LEU A 38 -7.01 -0.91 -2.25
CA LEU A 38 -7.36 -1.56 -0.98
C LEU A 38 -6.26 -2.48 -0.45
N GLY A 39 -5.33 -2.93 -1.29
CA GLY A 39 -4.35 -3.96 -0.94
C GLY A 39 -3.53 -3.61 0.31
N LEU A 40 -2.87 -2.45 0.30
CA LEU A 40 -2.02 -2.02 1.42
C LEU A 40 -2.82 -1.69 2.68
N ALA A 41 -4.03 -1.13 2.55
CA ALA A 41 -4.92 -0.89 3.69
C ALA A 41 -5.37 -2.19 4.39
N VAL A 42 -5.56 -3.27 3.61
CA VAL A 42 -5.84 -4.61 4.16
C VAL A 42 -4.60 -5.16 4.87
N VAL A 43 -3.41 -5.02 4.27
CA VAL A 43 -2.15 -5.44 4.89
C VAL A 43 -1.96 -4.74 6.24
N GLN A 44 -2.19 -3.43 6.32
CA GLN A 44 -2.14 -2.68 7.59
C GLN A 44 -3.07 -3.31 8.63
N SER A 45 -4.33 -3.54 8.27
CA SER A 45 -5.34 -4.09 9.19
C SER A 45 -4.95 -5.48 9.71
N VAL A 46 -4.33 -6.31 8.85
CA VAL A 46 -3.84 -7.64 9.23
C VAL A 46 -2.63 -7.52 10.17
N VAL A 47 -1.66 -6.65 9.87
CA VAL A 47 -0.47 -6.45 10.72
C VAL A 47 -0.88 -5.96 12.11
N GLU A 48 -1.75 -4.95 12.18
CA GLU A 48 -2.26 -4.40 13.45
C GLU A 48 -3.07 -5.45 14.24
N GLY A 49 -3.91 -6.24 13.55
CA GLY A 49 -4.69 -7.32 14.17
C GLY A 49 -3.84 -8.42 14.82
N HIS A 50 -2.58 -8.57 14.40
CA HIS A 50 -1.61 -9.48 15.00
C HIS A 50 -0.66 -8.78 15.99
N GLY A 51 -0.89 -7.50 16.31
CA GLY A 51 -0.01 -6.70 17.19
C GLY A 51 1.35 -6.37 16.57
N GLY A 52 1.47 -6.44 15.24
CA GLY A 52 2.67 -6.12 14.49
C GLY A 52 2.79 -4.65 14.13
N THR A 53 3.92 -4.29 13.53
CA THR A 53 4.22 -2.95 13.01
C THR A 53 4.78 -3.06 11.59
N TYR A 54 4.55 -2.03 10.76
CA TYR A 54 5.05 -1.93 9.39
C TYR A 54 6.02 -0.75 9.22
#